data_AF-A0A3D4IQW6-F1
#
_entry.id   AF-A0A3D4IQW6-F1
#
_cell.length_a   1.000
_cell.length_b   1.000
_cell.length_c   1.000
_cell.angle_alpha   90.00
_cell.angle_beta   90.00
_cell.angle_gamma   90.00
#
_symmetry.space_group_name_H-M   'P 1'
#
loop_
_entity.id
_entity.type
_entity.pdbx_description
1 polymer ?
#
loop_
_entity_poly.entity_id
_entity_poly.type
_entity_poly.pdbx_seq_one_letter_code
_entity_poly.pdbx_strand_id
1 'polypeptide(L)'
;MGVNVDRITTSFTAKTKSVSSEIKMPAGNVAGSAGFGYAIDARENLTATVINRLQKAGEKISIVQEPFVDGKNNFVRGTFIIEKGSQTQSRINDLTKDLGVSFTGISTKPNASKPLKKIKVGLYKSWDASIDEGWTRWVLEQFEFDLDTLHNSDIKGKDLSKYSAIIFPSQSPEEIIAGHRPGTMPEPYVGGIELEGLMTLNDYVNKGGVLIMFDEACDLAIDEFSLPVRNVVKGLSSSQFFIPGSIIRMNVNSNDPLAFGMKEEAAASFSRSRAFETIIPSRKAEGGNELI
;
A
#
# COMPACT_ATOMS: atom_id res chain seq x y z
N MET A 1 -5.85 0.96 -10.78
CA MET A 1 -5.85 0.59 -12.22
C MET A 1 -7.24 0.15 -12.68
N GLY A 2 -8.12 1.13 -12.95
CA GLY A 2 -9.51 0.95 -13.37
C GLY A 2 -9.73 1.12 -14.87
N VAL A 3 -8.80 0.65 -15.70
CA VAL A 3 -8.88 0.78 -17.16
C VAL A 3 -10.02 -0.10 -17.69
N ASN A 4 -10.87 0.47 -18.53
CA ASN A 4 -11.85 -0.30 -19.29
C ASN A 4 -11.18 -0.73 -20.60
N VAL A 5 -11.26 -2.01 -20.92
CA VAL A 5 -10.65 -2.58 -22.12
C VAL A 5 -11.76 -2.99 -23.08
N ASP A 6 -11.85 -2.30 -24.20
CA ASP A 6 -12.74 -2.68 -25.30
C ASP A 6 -12.01 -3.69 -26.19
N ARG A 7 -12.45 -4.95 -26.15
CA ARG A 7 -11.91 -5.99 -27.03
C ARG A 7 -12.50 -5.82 -28.43
N ILE A 8 -11.65 -5.51 -29.40
CA ILE A 8 -12.04 -5.39 -30.81
C ILE A 8 -11.71 -6.71 -31.53
N THR A 9 -12.73 -7.39 -32.05
CA THR A 9 -12.59 -8.67 -32.78
C THR A 9 -12.83 -8.56 -34.28
N THR A 10 -13.17 -7.37 -34.77
CA THR A 10 -13.43 -7.07 -36.18
C THR A 10 -12.59 -5.89 -36.63
N SER A 11 -12.32 -5.77 -37.93
CA SER A 11 -11.64 -4.58 -38.46
C SER A 11 -12.46 -3.32 -38.16
N PHE A 12 -11.76 -2.23 -37.86
CA PHE A 12 -12.35 -0.92 -37.61
C PHE A 12 -11.41 0.18 -38.11
N THR A 13 -11.97 1.36 -38.31
CA THR A 13 -11.22 2.56 -38.69
C THR A 13 -11.31 3.56 -37.54
N ALA A 14 -10.17 4.10 -37.11
CA ALA A 14 -10.11 5.16 -36.12
C ALA A 14 -9.52 6.43 -36.72
N LYS A 15 -10.09 7.58 -36.36
CA LYS A 15 -9.46 8.88 -36.63
C LYS A 15 -8.34 9.08 -35.62
N THR A 16 -7.09 8.93 -36.07
CA THR A 16 -5.91 9.14 -35.24
C THR A 16 -5.19 10.42 -35.64
N LYS A 17 -4.45 10.99 -34.70
CA LYS A 17 -3.55 12.13 -34.95
C LYS A 17 -2.14 11.70 -34.57
N SER A 18 -1.18 11.96 -35.46
CA SER A 18 0.24 11.71 -35.14
C SER A 18 0.68 12.61 -33.99
N VAL A 19 1.36 12.02 -33.01
CA VAL A 19 1.94 12.72 -31.86
C VAL A 19 3.44 12.84 -32.12
N SER A 20 3.89 14.02 -32.55
CA SER A 20 5.30 14.29 -32.90
C SER A 20 6.06 15.05 -31.81
N SER A 21 5.41 15.34 -30.70
CA SER A 21 5.94 16.09 -29.56
C SER A 21 5.47 15.47 -28.26
N GLU A 22 6.22 15.71 -27.19
CA GLU A 22 5.81 15.34 -25.84
C GLU A 22 4.40 15.89 -25.53
N ILE A 23 3.51 14.99 -25.09
CA ILE A 23 2.17 15.36 -24.65
C ILE A 23 2.29 15.90 -23.23
N LYS A 24 2.04 17.20 -23.06
CA LYS A 24 1.87 17.76 -21.72
C LYS A 24 0.57 17.26 -21.13
N MET A 25 0.64 16.78 -19.90
CA MET A 25 -0.55 16.43 -19.14
C MET A 25 -1.44 17.69 -19.01
N PRO A 26 -2.74 17.61 -19.32
CA PRO A 26 -3.61 18.75 -19.16
C PRO A 26 -3.69 19.15 -17.68
N ALA A 27 -3.73 20.45 -17.40
CA ALA A 27 -3.96 20.91 -16.04
C ALA A 27 -5.34 20.45 -15.58
N GLY A 28 -5.41 19.99 -14.33
CA GLY A 28 -6.67 19.73 -13.65
C GLY A 28 -7.32 21.04 -13.20
N ASN A 29 -8.39 20.91 -12.42
CA ASN A 29 -9.19 22.04 -12.01
C ASN A 29 -9.67 21.93 -10.57
N VAL A 30 -10.00 23.08 -9.97
CA VAL A 30 -10.70 23.14 -8.69
C VAL A 30 -12.15 23.56 -8.96
N ALA A 31 -13.11 22.68 -8.68
CA ALA A 31 -14.53 22.95 -8.86
C ALA A 31 -15.20 23.36 -7.54
N GLY A 32 -16.18 24.25 -7.58
CA GLY A 32 -16.98 24.61 -6.40
C GLY A 32 -16.25 25.52 -5.39
N SER A 33 -16.98 25.90 -4.33
CA SER A 33 -16.46 26.76 -3.27
C SER A 33 -15.87 25.92 -2.13
N ALA A 34 -14.63 26.23 -1.74
CA ALA A 34 -13.96 25.59 -0.61
C ALA A 34 -14.23 26.38 0.68
N GLY A 35 -15.43 26.22 1.24
CA GLY A 35 -15.81 26.82 2.52
C GLY A 35 -15.07 26.19 3.70
N PHE A 36 -15.04 24.85 3.75
CA PHE A 36 -14.32 24.06 4.75
C PHE A 36 -12.96 23.57 4.24
N GLY A 37 -12.90 23.13 2.98
CA GLY A 37 -11.71 22.49 2.44
C GLY A 37 -11.88 21.99 1.01
N TYR A 38 -11.05 21.03 0.63
CA TYR A 38 -11.00 20.45 -0.72
C TYR A 38 -11.04 18.93 -0.62
N ALA A 39 -11.71 18.30 -1.56
CA ALA A 39 -11.83 16.86 -1.69
C ALA A 39 -11.11 16.38 -2.95
N ILE A 40 -10.37 15.27 -2.83
CA ILE A 40 -9.75 14.54 -3.94
C ILE A 40 -10.03 13.04 -3.79
N ASP A 41 -10.30 12.38 -4.91
CA ASP A 41 -10.70 10.97 -4.96
C ASP A 41 -9.49 10.02 -4.82
N ALA A 42 -9.65 8.93 -4.08
CA ALA A 42 -8.60 7.91 -3.91
C ALA A 42 -8.41 6.99 -5.14
N ARG A 43 -9.34 7.03 -6.11
CA ARG A 43 -9.30 6.18 -7.31
C ARG A 43 -8.18 6.55 -8.30
N GLU A 44 -7.67 7.78 -8.21
CA GLU A 44 -6.57 8.25 -9.07
C GLU A 44 -5.22 7.94 -8.42
N ASN A 45 -4.31 7.31 -9.19
CA ASN A 45 -3.00 6.92 -8.65
C ASN A 45 -2.19 8.13 -8.13
N LEU A 46 -2.24 9.26 -8.84
CA LEU A 46 -1.51 10.48 -8.48
C LEU A 46 -2.01 11.13 -7.18
N THR A 47 -3.16 10.69 -6.66
CA THR A 47 -3.62 11.10 -5.33
C THR A 47 -2.58 10.74 -4.27
N ALA A 48 -1.85 9.63 -4.39
CA ALA A 48 -0.76 9.31 -3.45
C ALA A 48 0.32 10.41 -3.41
N THR A 49 0.81 10.86 -4.56
CA THR A 49 1.78 11.97 -4.67
C THR A 49 1.22 13.27 -4.09
N VAL A 50 -0.04 13.58 -4.39
CA VAL A 50 -0.75 14.75 -3.83
C VAL A 50 -0.74 14.72 -2.31
N ILE A 51 -1.16 13.60 -1.71
CA ILE A 51 -1.23 13.45 -0.26
C ILE A 51 0.16 13.55 0.37
N ASN A 52 1.17 12.90 -0.21
CA ASN A 52 2.54 12.96 0.30
C ASN A 52 3.11 14.39 0.29
N ARG A 53 2.92 15.14 -0.81
CA ARG A 53 3.34 16.55 -0.92
C ARG A 53 2.61 17.45 0.07
N LEU A 54 1.29 17.28 0.20
CA LEU A 54 0.48 18.09 1.12
C LEU A 54 0.81 17.79 2.59
N GLN A 55 1.05 16.54 2.96
CA GLN A 55 1.51 16.18 4.31
C GLN A 55 2.89 16.76 4.61
N LYS A 56 3.84 16.68 3.65
CA LYS A 56 5.17 17.30 3.77
C LYS A 56 5.08 18.82 3.96
N ALA A 57 4.07 19.44 3.36
CA ALA A 57 3.73 20.85 3.49
C ALA A 57 2.99 21.22 4.80
N GLY A 58 2.64 20.23 5.64
CA GLY A 58 1.95 20.45 6.91
C GLY A 58 0.43 20.62 6.81
N GLU A 59 -0.18 20.27 5.68
CA GLU A 59 -1.63 20.34 5.50
C GLU A 59 -2.34 19.27 6.34
N LYS A 60 -3.53 19.61 6.84
CA LYS A 60 -4.36 18.67 7.60
C LYS A 60 -5.23 17.87 6.65
N ILE A 61 -5.06 16.56 6.68
CA ILE A 61 -5.74 15.64 5.77
C ILE A 61 -6.55 14.63 6.58
N SER A 62 -7.74 14.29 6.09
CA SER A 62 -8.56 13.21 6.62
C SER A 62 -9.11 12.33 5.49
N ILE A 63 -9.48 11.10 5.83
CA ILE A 63 -10.07 10.13 4.90
C ILE A 63 -11.52 9.91 5.28
N VAL A 64 -12.42 10.08 4.31
CA VAL A 64 -13.85 9.84 4.45
C VAL A 64 -14.12 8.35 4.67
N GLN A 65 -14.83 8.03 5.75
CA GLN A 65 -15.17 6.66 6.14
C GLN A 65 -16.55 6.24 5.62
N GLU A 66 -17.47 7.19 5.49
CA GLU A 66 -18.82 6.97 4.95
C GLU A 66 -19.14 7.95 3.82
N PRO A 67 -19.86 7.54 2.77
CA PRO A 67 -20.26 8.44 1.70
C PRO A 67 -21.05 9.64 2.23
N PHE A 68 -20.87 10.80 1.62
CA PHE A 68 -21.61 12.01 1.98
C PHE A 68 -21.88 12.88 0.75
N VAL A 69 -22.77 13.86 0.92
CA VAL A 69 -23.18 14.81 -0.10
C VAL A 69 -22.86 16.22 0.36
N ASP A 70 -22.27 17.04 -0.50
CA ASP A 70 -22.10 18.48 -0.28
C ASP A 70 -22.58 19.25 -1.52
N GLY A 71 -23.68 19.99 -1.37
CA GLY A 71 -24.37 20.62 -2.48
C GLY A 71 -24.90 19.60 -3.50
N LYS A 72 -24.30 19.59 -4.70
CA LYS A 72 -24.65 18.67 -5.80
C LYS A 72 -23.65 17.54 -5.99
N ASN A 73 -22.58 17.51 -5.18
CA ASN A 73 -21.48 16.55 -5.34
C ASN A 73 -21.65 15.41 -4.34
N ASN A 74 -21.45 14.18 -4.82
CA ASN A 74 -21.42 12.97 -4.01
C ASN A 74 -19.97 12.52 -3.84
N PHE A 75 -19.58 12.20 -2.62
CA PHE A 75 -18.25 11.73 -2.28
C PHE A 75 -18.32 10.32 -1.71
N VAL A 76 -17.37 9.48 -2.13
CA VAL A 76 -17.30 8.07 -1.76
C VAL A 76 -16.34 7.84 -0.59
N ARG A 77 -16.41 6.65 0.01
CA ARG A 77 -15.42 6.19 1.00
C ARG A 77 -14.01 6.28 0.40
N GLY A 78 -13.04 6.64 1.22
CA GLY A 78 -11.66 6.83 0.79
C GLY A 78 -11.35 8.22 0.22
N THR A 79 -12.36 9.06 -0.07
CA THR A 79 -12.10 10.44 -0.51
C THR A 79 -11.23 11.15 0.55
N PHE A 80 -10.15 11.78 0.10
CA PHE A 80 -9.29 12.57 0.96
C PHE A 80 -9.82 13.99 1.05
N ILE A 81 -9.83 14.52 2.27
CA ILE A 81 -10.26 15.89 2.57
C ILE A 81 -9.07 16.67 3.12
N ILE A 82 -8.78 17.79 2.47
CA ILE A 82 -7.74 18.73 2.84
C ILE A 82 -8.44 19.93 3.50
N GLU A 83 -8.22 20.13 4.81
CA GLU A 83 -8.81 21.27 5.52
C GLU A 83 -8.20 22.59 5.03
N LYS A 84 -9.03 23.63 4.90
CA LYS A 84 -8.57 24.93 4.40
C LYS A 84 -7.67 25.63 5.43
N GLY A 85 -6.42 25.88 5.04
CA GLY A 85 -5.48 26.80 5.66
C GLY A 85 -5.17 28.01 4.78
N SER A 86 -4.23 28.85 5.23
CA SER A 86 -3.85 30.09 4.54
C SER A 86 -3.13 29.85 3.20
N GLN A 87 -2.39 28.74 3.07
CA GLN A 87 -1.61 28.40 1.87
C GLN A 87 -2.24 27.30 1.02
N THR A 88 -3.27 26.61 1.54
CA THR A 88 -3.84 25.40 0.94
C THR A 88 -4.34 25.62 -0.48
N GLN A 89 -5.05 26.72 -0.75
CA GLN A 89 -5.54 27.04 -2.11
C GLN A 89 -4.40 27.19 -3.11
N SER A 90 -3.29 27.85 -2.72
CA SER A 90 -2.14 28.04 -3.60
C SER A 90 -1.50 26.69 -3.92
N ARG A 91 -1.23 25.88 -2.89
CA ARG A 91 -0.64 24.54 -3.07
C ARG A 91 -1.50 23.64 -3.95
N ILE A 92 -2.82 23.67 -3.77
CA ILE A 92 -3.76 22.90 -4.60
C ILE A 92 -3.71 23.39 -6.05
N ASN A 93 -3.72 24.70 -6.30
CA ASN A 93 -3.61 25.25 -7.65
C ASN A 93 -2.29 24.88 -8.33
N ASP A 94 -1.21 24.76 -7.58
CA ASP A 94 0.08 24.31 -8.11
C ASP A 94 0.03 22.81 -8.45
N LEU A 95 -0.56 21.99 -7.57
CA LEU A 95 -0.76 20.55 -7.81
C LEU A 95 -1.66 20.27 -9.01
N THR A 96 -2.71 21.06 -9.24
CA THR A 96 -3.58 20.87 -10.42
C THR A 96 -2.84 21.17 -11.72
N LYS A 97 -1.90 22.13 -11.71
CA LYS A 97 -1.08 22.47 -12.89
C LYS A 97 0.02 21.45 -13.14
N ASP A 98 0.67 20.99 -12.08
CA ASP A 98 1.83 20.09 -12.16
C ASP A 98 1.43 18.64 -12.42
N LEU A 99 0.44 18.14 -11.67
CA LEU A 99 0.04 16.73 -11.70
C LEU A 99 -1.25 16.49 -12.50
N GLY A 100 -1.89 17.54 -13.01
CA GLY A 100 -3.14 17.42 -13.78
C GLY A 100 -4.34 16.88 -12.97
N VAL A 101 -4.25 16.83 -11.64
CA VAL A 101 -5.31 16.33 -10.75
C VAL A 101 -6.40 17.37 -10.51
N SER A 102 -7.62 16.92 -10.24
CA SER A 102 -8.75 17.79 -9.97
C SER A 102 -9.27 17.66 -8.53
N PHE A 103 -9.71 18.79 -7.97
CA PHE A 103 -10.26 18.88 -6.63
C PHE A 103 -11.69 19.44 -6.68
N THR A 104 -12.47 19.07 -5.68
CA THR A 104 -13.78 19.69 -5.42
C THR A 104 -13.74 20.44 -4.09
N GLY A 105 -14.02 21.73 -4.12
CA GLY A 105 -14.23 22.53 -2.90
C GLY A 105 -15.47 22.03 -2.17
N ILE A 106 -15.33 21.84 -0.86
CA ILE A 106 -16.41 21.46 0.04
C ILE A 106 -16.69 22.56 1.05
N SER A 107 -17.97 22.75 1.37
CA SER A 107 -18.44 23.81 2.26
C SER A 107 -18.54 23.37 3.72
N THR A 108 -18.76 22.08 3.96
CA THR A 108 -19.01 21.52 5.29
C THR A 108 -18.03 20.39 5.62
N LYS A 109 -17.70 20.22 6.91
CA LYS A 109 -16.87 19.11 7.39
C LYS A 109 -17.67 17.80 7.33
N PRO A 110 -17.15 16.72 6.71
CA PRO A 110 -17.83 15.43 6.73
C PRO A 110 -17.87 14.83 8.15
N ASN A 111 -19.06 14.39 8.57
CA ASN A 111 -19.29 13.80 9.90
C ASN A 111 -18.43 12.55 10.15
N ALA A 112 -18.28 11.70 9.14
CA ALA A 112 -17.52 10.44 9.22
C ALA A 112 -16.19 10.56 8.47
N SER A 113 -15.23 11.27 9.06
CA SER A 113 -13.86 11.40 8.53
C SER A 113 -12.82 11.06 9.60
N LYS A 114 -11.76 10.35 9.20
CA LYS A 114 -10.66 9.96 10.09
C LYS A 114 -9.41 10.77 9.75
N PRO A 115 -8.80 11.50 10.71
CA PRO A 115 -7.55 12.20 10.47
C PRO A 115 -6.44 11.25 9.98
N LEU A 116 -5.73 11.66 8.94
CA LEU A 116 -4.58 10.94 8.40
C LEU A 116 -3.32 11.43 9.10
N LYS A 117 -2.68 10.55 9.87
CA LYS A 117 -1.37 10.83 10.47
C LYS A 117 -0.31 10.99 9.37
N LYS A 118 0.76 11.73 9.66
CA LYS A 118 1.90 11.86 8.74
C LYS A 118 2.43 10.46 8.40
N ILE A 119 2.48 10.14 7.12
CA ILE A 119 2.96 8.86 6.62
C ILE A 119 4.48 8.89 6.58
N LYS A 120 5.10 7.91 7.22
CA LYS A 120 6.53 7.61 7.09
C LYS A 120 6.70 6.10 6.98
N VAL A 121 7.43 5.65 5.96
CA VAL A 121 7.55 4.22 5.62
C VAL A 121 8.98 3.77 5.84
N GLY A 122 9.16 2.64 6.51
CA GLY A 122 10.43 1.91 6.51
C GLY A 122 10.41 0.85 5.42
N LEU A 123 11.43 0.79 4.57
CA LEU A 123 11.60 -0.29 3.61
C LEU A 123 12.81 -1.13 4.00
N TYR A 124 12.55 -2.39 4.37
CA TYR A 124 13.61 -3.32 4.74
C TYR A 124 14.49 -3.64 3.54
N LYS A 125 15.80 -3.57 3.77
CA LYS A 125 16.84 -3.91 2.81
C LYS A 125 17.86 -4.79 3.52
N SER A 126 17.77 -6.09 3.28
CA SER A 126 18.79 -7.04 3.71
C SER A 126 20.12 -6.80 2.97
N TRP A 127 21.17 -7.51 3.38
CA TRP A 127 22.42 -7.55 2.63
C TRP A 127 22.38 -8.52 1.45
N ASP A 128 21.37 -9.38 1.38
CA ASP A 128 21.05 -10.18 0.20
C ASP A 128 20.36 -9.32 -0.87
N ALA A 129 20.62 -9.64 -2.14
CA ALA A 129 20.02 -8.91 -3.24
C ALA A 129 18.53 -9.30 -3.41
N SER A 130 17.62 -8.34 -3.24
CA SER A 130 16.20 -8.49 -3.56
C SER A 130 15.81 -7.59 -4.73
N ILE A 131 15.39 -8.19 -5.85
CA ILE A 131 14.85 -7.47 -7.01
C ILE A 131 13.56 -6.75 -6.63
N ASP A 132 12.75 -7.37 -5.77
CA ASP A 132 11.48 -6.84 -5.30
C ASP A 132 11.66 -5.58 -4.45
N GLU A 133 12.72 -5.50 -3.63
CA GLU A 133 13.09 -4.28 -2.89
C GLU A 133 13.31 -3.10 -3.83
N GLY A 134 14.09 -3.32 -4.89
CA GLY A 134 14.43 -2.28 -5.87
C GLY A 134 13.20 -1.72 -6.60
N TRP A 135 12.30 -2.60 -7.07
CA TRP A 135 11.06 -2.16 -7.71
C TRP A 135 10.12 -1.46 -6.74
N THR A 136 9.96 -2.01 -5.53
CA THR A 136 9.14 -1.41 -4.47
C THR A 136 9.62 -0.01 -4.12
N ARG A 137 10.94 0.14 -3.89
CA ARG A 137 11.58 1.44 -3.66
C ARG A 137 11.29 2.41 -4.80
N TRP A 138 11.57 1.98 -6.03
CA TRP A 138 11.40 2.83 -7.20
C TRP A 138 9.98 3.38 -7.28
N VAL A 139 8.95 2.53 -7.11
CA VAL A 139 7.55 2.96 -7.10
C VAL A 139 7.27 3.95 -5.97
N LEU A 140 7.67 3.65 -4.73
CA LEU A 140 7.42 4.54 -3.59
C LEU A 140 8.10 5.91 -3.76
N GLU A 141 9.30 5.95 -4.34
CA GLU A 141 10.01 7.18 -4.67
C GLU A 141 9.31 7.97 -5.79
N GLN A 142 8.78 7.30 -6.82
CA GLN A 142 7.99 7.97 -7.87
C GLN A 142 6.73 8.65 -7.31
N PHE A 143 6.14 8.08 -6.25
CA PHE A 143 4.99 8.66 -5.55
C PHE A 143 5.40 9.55 -4.35
N GLU A 144 6.69 9.82 -4.17
CA GLU A 144 7.24 10.77 -3.18
C GLU A 144 6.93 10.44 -1.71
N PHE A 145 6.87 9.15 -1.36
CA PHE A 145 6.71 8.75 0.04
C PHE A 145 7.92 9.16 0.91
N ASP A 146 7.69 9.53 2.18
CA ASP A 146 8.75 9.74 3.20
C ASP A 146 9.30 8.36 3.60
N LEU A 147 10.35 7.93 2.91
CA LEU A 147 10.91 6.58 2.95
C LEU A 147 12.27 6.57 3.65
N ASP A 148 12.43 5.72 4.67
CA ASP A 148 13.74 5.34 5.20
C ASP A 148 14.09 3.92 4.72
N THR A 149 15.36 3.71 4.36
CA THR A 149 15.92 2.36 4.21
C THR A 149 16.23 1.79 5.58
N LEU A 150 15.81 0.56 5.84
CA LEU A 150 16.07 -0.16 7.08
C LEU A 150 16.99 -1.35 6.80
N HIS A 151 18.23 -1.30 7.27
CA HIS A 151 19.08 -2.47 7.34
C HIS A 151 18.87 -3.23 8.64
N ASN A 152 19.50 -4.40 8.79
CA ASN A 152 19.34 -5.29 9.95
C ASN A 152 19.53 -4.54 11.29
N SER A 153 20.56 -3.70 11.38
CA SER A 153 20.89 -2.90 12.57
C SER A 153 19.88 -1.80 12.90
N ASP A 154 19.09 -1.38 11.91
CA ASP A 154 18.04 -0.37 12.09
C ASP A 154 16.74 -1.00 12.62
N ILE A 155 16.68 -2.33 12.64
CA ILE A 155 15.58 -3.10 13.23
C ILE A 155 15.98 -3.62 14.60
N LYS A 156 17.15 -4.28 14.71
CA LYS A 156 17.60 -4.94 15.95
C LYS A 156 17.64 -3.99 17.15
N GLY A 157 16.75 -4.22 18.12
CA GLY A 157 16.70 -3.47 19.37
C GLY A 157 16.35 -1.99 19.21
N LYS A 158 15.73 -1.60 18.08
CA LYS A 158 15.40 -0.20 17.77
C LYS A 158 13.94 0.14 18.06
N ASP A 159 13.68 1.43 18.29
CA ASP A 159 12.32 1.96 18.31
C ASP A 159 11.83 2.22 16.89
N LEU A 160 10.82 1.45 16.49
CA LEU A 160 10.19 1.50 15.17
C LEU A 160 8.93 2.39 15.15
N SER A 161 8.56 3.01 16.27
CA SER A 161 7.30 3.77 16.43
C SER A 161 7.16 4.98 15.50
N LYS A 162 8.26 5.49 14.94
CA LYS A 162 8.24 6.58 13.96
C LYS A 162 7.65 6.17 12.60
N TYR A 163 7.58 4.88 12.31
CA TYR A 163 7.06 4.37 11.05
C TYR A 163 5.55 4.13 11.14
N SER A 164 4.84 4.60 10.13
CA SER A 164 3.43 4.27 9.93
C SER A 164 3.26 2.83 9.45
N ALA A 165 4.21 2.37 8.63
CA ALA A 165 4.31 0.99 8.17
C ALA A 165 5.78 0.65 7.87
N ILE A 166 6.12 -0.63 8.03
CA ILE A 166 7.39 -1.17 7.55
C ILE A 166 7.09 -2.25 6.51
N ILE A 167 7.73 -2.14 5.35
CA ILE A 167 7.56 -3.05 4.23
C ILE A 167 8.74 -4.02 4.21
N PHE A 168 8.43 -5.31 4.14
CA PHE A 168 9.37 -6.37 3.82
C PHE A 168 9.10 -6.85 2.39
N PRO A 169 10.05 -6.60 1.46
CA PRO A 169 10.00 -7.13 0.11
C PRO A 169 9.94 -8.66 0.09
N SER A 170 9.56 -9.23 -1.04
CA SER A 170 9.58 -10.68 -1.26
C SER A 170 11.01 -11.21 -1.10
N GLN A 171 11.22 -11.93 -0.01
CA GLN A 171 12.47 -12.56 0.40
C GLN A 171 12.15 -13.69 1.39
N SER A 172 12.90 -14.79 1.35
CA SER A 172 12.59 -15.96 2.19
C SER A 172 12.84 -15.68 3.68
N PRO A 173 12.16 -16.40 4.59
CA PRO A 173 12.40 -16.26 6.03
C PRO A 173 13.87 -16.46 6.43
N GLU A 174 14.59 -17.41 5.81
CA GLU A 174 16.00 -17.67 6.12
C GLU A 174 16.89 -16.49 5.72
N GLU A 175 16.69 -15.91 4.53
CA GLU A 175 17.48 -14.75 4.11
C GLU A 175 17.16 -13.50 4.95
N ILE A 176 15.91 -13.33 5.41
CA ILE A 176 15.56 -12.22 6.31
C ILE A 176 16.20 -12.40 7.70
N ILE A 177 16.07 -13.58 8.30
CA ILE A 177 16.53 -13.84 9.67
C ILE A 177 18.04 -13.98 9.75
N ALA A 178 18.62 -14.83 8.89
CA ALA A 178 20.01 -15.25 8.98
C ALA A 178 20.92 -14.48 8.02
N GLY A 179 20.41 -14.09 6.85
CA GLY A 179 21.17 -13.40 5.80
C GLY A 179 22.44 -14.16 5.38
N HIS A 180 23.46 -13.41 4.98
CA HIS A 180 24.78 -13.97 4.65
C HIS A 180 25.46 -14.63 5.85
N ARG A 181 26.12 -15.77 5.62
CA ARG A 181 26.83 -16.51 6.67
C ARG A 181 28.21 -15.88 6.95
N PRO A 182 28.73 -16.00 8.19
CA PRO A 182 30.10 -15.57 8.48
C PRO A 182 31.11 -16.19 7.51
N GLY A 183 31.98 -15.35 6.95
CA GLY A 183 33.02 -15.76 5.98
C GLY A 183 32.57 -15.78 4.52
N THR A 184 31.29 -15.51 4.19
CA THR A 184 30.84 -15.40 2.79
C THR A 184 30.88 -13.98 2.25
N MET A 185 30.89 -12.97 3.13
CA MET A 185 30.97 -11.54 2.81
C MET A 185 31.82 -10.80 3.86
N PRO A 186 32.25 -9.55 3.60
CA PRO A 186 32.84 -8.70 4.64
C PRO A 186 31.92 -8.56 5.85
N GLU A 187 32.50 -8.51 7.05
CA GLU A 187 31.78 -8.55 8.33
C GLU A 187 30.56 -7.61 8.44
N PRO A 188 30.59 -6.35 7.95
CA PRO A 188 29.42 -5.47 8.02
C PRO A 188 28.19 -5.93 7.22
N TYR A 189 28.37 -6.87 6.28
CA TYR A 189 27.35 -7.36 5.37
C TYR A 189 26.90 -8.81 5.68
N VAL A 190 27.30 -9.33 6.84
CA VAL A 190 26.94 -10.66 7.32
C VAL A 190 25.75 -10.56 8.28
N GLY A 191 24.94 -11.62 8.34
CA GLY A 191 23.80 -11.72 9.23
C GLY A 191 22.49 -11.16 8.66
N GLY A 192 21.40 -11.44 9.36
CA GLY A 192 20.06 -10.91 9.10
C GLY A 192 19.54 -10.13 10.30
N ILE A 193 18.21 -10.04 10.42
CA ILE A 193 17.59 -9.39 11.59
C ILE A 193 17.73 -10.23 12.87
N GLU A 194 17.97 -11.53 12.74
CA GLU A 194 18.10 -12.50 13.84
C GLU A 194 16.88 -12.49 14.79
N LEU A 195 16.97 -13.24 15.89
CA LEU A 195 15.89 -13.32 16.89
C LEU A 195 15.59 -11.96 17.53
N GLU A 196 16.61 -11.14 17.77
CA GLU A 196 16.45 -9.79 18.33
C GLU A 196 15.58 -8.90 17.42
N GLY A 197 15.81 -8.95 16.12
CA GLY A 197 15.01 -8.20 15.15
C GLY A 197 13.58 -8.73 15.06
N LEU A 198 13.39 -10.06 15.07
CA LEU A 198 12.05 -10.66 15.13
C LEU A 198 11.26 -10.20 16.36
N MET A 199 11.89 -10.22 17.54
CA MET A 199 11.27 -9.72 18.76
C MET A 199 10.90 -8.23 18.65
N THR A 200 11.79 -7.43 18.05
CA THR A 200 11.54 -5.99 17.84
C THR A 200 10.35 -5.75 16.90
N LEU A 201 10.24 -6.53 15.82
CA LEU A 201 9.12 -6.45 14.88
C LEU A 201 7.81 -6.90 15.52
N ASN A 202 7.83 -7.98 16.30
CA ASN A 202 6.67 -8.45 17.06
C ASN A 202 6.20 -7.39 18.06
N ASP A 203 7.11 -6.77 18.80
CA ASP A 203 6.80 -5.67 19.72
C ASP A 203 6.20 -4.45 19.01
N TYR A 204 6.74 -4.10 17.84
CA TYR A 204 6.21 -3.01 17.02
C TYR A 204 4.76 -3.27 16.59
N VAL A 205 4.44 -4.48 16.10
CA VAL A 205 3.07 -4.86 15.71
C VAL A 205 2.14 -4.87 16.93
N ASN A 206 2.57 -5.45 18.06
CA ASN A 206 1.76 -5.50 19.28
C ASN A 206 1.46 -4.10 19.87
N LYS A 207 2.27 -3.10 19.55
CA LYS A 207 2.05 -1.68 19.91
C LYS A 207 1.20 -0.92 18.87
N GLY A 208 0.63 -1.61 17.89
CA GLY A 208 -0.21 -1.02 16.84
C GLY A 208 0.55 -0.55 15.60
N GLY A 209 1.82 -0.93 15.47
CA GLY A 209 2.59 -0.79 14.24
C GLY A 209 2.06 -1.69 13.13
N VAL A 210 2.34 -1.33 11.88
CA VAL A 210 1.91 -2.08 10.69
C VAL A 210 3.11 -2.66 9.97
N LEU A 211 3.09 -3.98 9.74
CA LEU A 211 4.00 -4.66 8.82
C LEU A 211 3.27 -5.00 7.54
N ILE A 212 3.93 -4.75 6.41
CA ILE A 212 3.47 -5.11 5.08
C ILE A 212 4.48 -6.12 4.53
N MET A 213 4.08 -7.38 4.44
CA MET A 213 4.94 -8.48 4.00
C MET A 213 4.55 -8.86 2.57
N PHE A 214 5.51 -8.91 1.66
CA PHE A 214 5.28 -9.31 0.28
C PHE A 214 5.65 -10.78 0.08
N ASP A 215 4.73 -11.53 -0.53
CA ASP A 215 4.92 -12.90 -1.01
C ASP A 215 5.78 -13.77 -0.07
N GLU A 216 7.07 -14.02 -0.35
CA GLU A 216 7.94 -14.86 0.50
C GLU A 216 8.06 -14.43 1.94
N ALA A 217 8.05 -13.12 2.17
CA ALA A 217 8.13 -12.57 3.52
C ALA A 217 6.87 -12.87 4.34
N CYS A 218 5.74 -13.21 3.70
CA CYS A 218 4.53 -13.62 4.43
C CYS A 218 4.73 -14.91 5.22
N ASP A 219 5.54 -15.85 4.72
CA ASP A 219 5.79 -17.11 5.44
C ASP A 219 6.48 -16.83 6.78
N LEU A 220 7.36 -15.82 6.84
CA LEU A 220 7.99 -15.38 8.09
C LEU A 220 6.95 -14.91 9.10
N ALA A 221 6.04 -14.02 8.68
CA ALA A 221 5.02 -13.49 9.58
C ALA A 221 4.03 -14.57 10.04
N ILE A 222 3.68 -15.53 9.17
CA ILE A 222 2.82 -16.65 9.53
C ILE A 222 3.52 -17.54 10.57
N ASP A 223 4.77 -17.93 10.31
CA ASP A 223 5.50 -18.89 11.13
C ASP A 223 5.91 -18.27 12.50
N GLU A 224 6.30 -16.98 12.54
CA GLU A 224 6.87 -16.35 13.75
C GLU A 224 5.84 -15.56 14.58
N PHE A 225 4.75 -15.04 13.99
CA PHE A 225 3.76 -14.21 14.73
C PHE A 225 2.46 -14.93 15.08
N SER A 226 2.41 -16.26 14.91
CA SER A 226 1.24 -17.08 15.28
C SER A 226 -0.07 -16.57 14.67
N LEU A 227 -0.01 -16.07 13.43
CA LEU A 227 -1.19 -15.53 12.74
C LEU A 227 -2.20 -16.65 12.48
N PRO A 228 -3.52 -16.39 12.60
CA PRO A 228 -4.56 -17.35 12.26
C PRO A 228 -4.76 -17.45 10.74
N VAL A 229 -3.67 -17.61 10.00
CA VAL A 229 -3.62 -17.69 8.54
C VAL A 229 -2.61 -18.77 8.15
N ARG A 230 -2.91 -19.54 7.10
CA ARG A 230 -1.97 -20.49 6.52
C ARG A 230 -1.77 -20.23 5.03
N ASN A 231 -0.56 -20.51 4.55
CA ASN A 231 -0.26 -20.58 3.13
C ASN A 231 -0.72 -21.94 2.58
N VAL A 232 -1.82 -21.98 1.83
CA VAL A 232 -2.45 -23.24 1.37
C VAL A 232 -1.72 -23.91 0.21
N VAL A 233 -0.79 -23.20 -0.43
CA VAL A 233 0.05 -23.74 -1.51
C VAL A 233 1.44 -24.15 -1.02
N LYS A 234 1.79 -23.89 0.25
CA LYS A 234 3.06 -24.31 0.86
C LYS A 234 3.18 -25.85 0.80
N GLY A 235 4.25 -26.34 0.21
CA GLY A 235 4.55 -27.79 0.10
C GLY A 235 3.77 -28.54 -0.99
N LEU A 236 2.91 -27.88 -1.78
CA LEU A 236 2.28 -28.52 -2.94
C LEU A 236 3.29 -28.69 -4.08
N SER A 237 3.23 -29.82 -4.77
CA SER A 237 4.03 -30.02 -5.98
C SER A 237 3.44 -29.26 -7.18
N SER A 238 4.26 -29.07 -8.22
CA SER A 238 3.78 -28.49 -9.49
C SER A 238 2.74 -29.36 -10.22
N SER A 239 2.53 -30.62 -9.82
CA SER A 239 1.42 -31.43 -10.35
C SER A 239 0.12 -31.18 -9.59
N GLN A 240 0.18 -30.64 -8.37
CA GLN A 240 -0.98 -30.30 -7.54
C GLN A 240 -1.43 -28.85 -7.73
N PHE A 241 -0.48 -27.93 -7.88
CA PHE A 241 -0.76 -26.50 -8.11
C PHE A 241 0.30 -25.91 -9.04
N PHE A 242 -0.14 -25.36 -10.19
CA PHE A 242 0.76 -24.80 -11.18
C PHE A 242 0.20 -23.55 -11.84
N ILE A 243 0.70 -22.39 -11.40
CA ILE A 243 0.47 -21.10 -12.03
C ILE A 243 1.83 -20.40 -12.18
N PRO A 244 2.59 -20.69 -13.24
CA PRO A 244 3.93 -20.15 -13.43
C PRO A 244 3.92 -18.65 -13.76
N GLY A 245 2.76 -18.11 -14.14
CA GLY A 245 2.53 -16.71 -14.52
C GLY A 245 1.18 -16.59 -15.22
N SER A 246 0.22 -15.89 -14.61
CA SER A 246 -1.13 -15.69 -15.17
C SER A 246 -1.77 -14.43 -14.63
N ILE A 247 -2.63 -13.82 -15.44
CA ILE A 247 -3.53 -12.77 -14.96
C ILE A 247 -4.81 -13.45 -14.48
N ILE A 248 -5.10 -13.33 -13.20
CA ILE A 248 -6.30 -13.87 -12.56
C ILE A 248 -7.26 -12.75 -12.23
N ARG A 249 -8.55 -13.10 -12.16
CA ARG A 249 -9.58 -12.20 -11.64
C ARG A 249 -9.60 -12.30 -10.12
N MET A 250 -9.58 -11.16 -9.46
CA MET A 250 -9.68 -11.02 -8.01
C MET A 250 -10.97 -10.28 -7.66
N ASN A 251 -11.70 -10.82 -6.68
CA ASN A 251 -12.82 -10.12 -6.06
C ASN A 251 -12.29 -9.29 -4.88
N VAL A 252 -12.72 -8.04 -4.78
CA VAL A 252 -12.25 -7.07 -3.78
C VAL A 252 -13.42 -6.63 -2.91
N ASN A 253 -13.26 -6.75 -1.60
CA ASN A 253 -14.20 -6.16 -0.66
C ASN A 253 -13.96 -4.64 -0.57
N SER A 254 -14.62 -3.86 -1.43
CA SER A 254 -14.48 -2.40 -1.52
C SER A 254 -15.01 -1.63 -0.29
N ASN A 255 -15.66 -2.32 0.65
CA ASN A 255 -16.06 -1.75 1.94
C ASN A 255 -14.92 -1.78 2.97
N ASP A 256 -13.85 -2.55 2.73
CA ASP A 256 -12.69 -2.57 3.60
C ASP A 256 -11.83 -1.30 3.39
N PRO A 257 -11.37 -0.62 4.45
CA PRO A 257 -10.48 0.54 4.33
C PRO A 257 -9.22 0.30 3.51
N LEU A 258 -8.69 -0.93 3.46
CA LEU A 258 -7.53 -1.30 2.64
C LEU A 258 -7.84 -1.27 1.13
N ALA A 259 -9.12 -1.35 0.76
CA ALA A 259 -9.59 -1.43 -0.62
C ALA A 259 -10.32 -0.16 -1.07
N PHE A 260 -10.28 0.92 -0.30
CA PHE A 260 -10.86 2.20 -0.70
C PHE A 260 -10.27 2.68 -2.04
N GLY A 261 -11.15 3.02 -2.98
CA GLY A 261 -10.78 3.41 -4.35
C GLY A 261 -10.60 2.23 -5.32
N MET A 262 -10.73 0.99 -4.87
CA MET A 262 -10.70 -0.19 -5.75
C MET A 262 -12.09 -0.50 -6.34
N LYS A 263 -12.10 -1.09 -7.54
CA LYS A 263 -13.30 -1.73 -8.11
C LYS A 263 -13.56 -3.06 -7.40
N GLU A 264 -14.80 -3.54 -7.40
CA GLU A 264 -15.18 -4.85 -6.82
C GLU A 264 -14.50 -6.04 -7.51
N GLU A 265 -14.14 -5.89 -8.78
CA GLU A 265 -13.30 -6.83 -9.51
C GLU A 265 -12.01 -6.14 -9.99
N ALA A 266 -10.88 -6.83 -9.83
CA ALA A 266 -9.58 -6.39 -10.32
C ALA A 266 -8.83 -7.53 -11.01
N ALA A 267 -7.91 -7.19 -11.90
CA ALA A 267 -6.94 -8.14 -12.44
C ALA A 267 -5.73 -8.18 -11.49
N ALA A 268 -5.29 -9.39 -11.13
CA ALA A 268 -4.08 -9.61 -10.36
C ALA A 268 -3.11 -10.49 -11.16
N SER A 269 -1.81 -10.19 -11.07
CA SER A 269 -0.78 -11.10 -11.60
C SER A 269 -0.45 -12.14 -10.54
N PHE A 270 -0.49 -13.41 -10.92
CA PHE A 270 -0.08 -14.52 -10.08
C PHE A 270 1.08 -15.25 -10.77
N SER A 271 2.24 -15.28 -10.14
CA SER A 271 3.45 -15.90 -10.69
C SER A 271 4.17 -16.66 -9.59
N ARG A 272 3.88 -17.96 -9.46
CA ARG A 272 4.46 -18.82 -8.40
C ARG A 272 4.33 -18.22 -6.99
N SER A 273 3.28 -17.43 -6.77
CA SER A 273 3.05 -16.69 -5.52
C SER A 273 2.26 -17.55 -4.52
N ARG A 274 1.85 -16.94 -3.42
CA ARG A 274 1.16 -17.58 -2.30
C ARG A 274 -0.34 -17.36 -2.35
N ALA A 275 -1.06 -18.30 -1.75
CA ALA A 275 -2.49 -18.20 -1.50
C ALA A 275 -2.74 -18.47 -0.02
N PHE A 276 -3.59 -17.66 0.60
CA PHE A 276 -3.81 -17.68 2.03
C PHE A 276 -5.25 -18.04 2.38
N GLU A 277 -5.41 -18.77 3.48
CA GLU A 277 -6.70 -19.07 4.08
C GLU A 277 -6.64 -18.76 5.57
N THR A 278 -7.67 -18.10 6.09
CA THR A 278 -7.84 -17.88 7.53
C THR A 278 -8.18 -19.20 8.21
N ILE A 279 -7.45 -19.54 9.28
CA ILE A 279 -7.77 -20.69 10.12
C ILE A 279 -8.57 -20.21 11.33
N ILE A 280 -9.64 -20.93 11.67
CA ILE A 280 -10.32 -20.76 12.95
C ILE A 280 -9.48 -21.53 13.97
N PRO A 281 -8.85 -20.88 14.96
CA PRO A 281 -8.09 -21.59 15.98
C PRO A 281 -9.03 -22.51 16.73
N SER A 282 -8.79 -23.83 16.70
CA SER A 282 -9.55 -24.74 17.56
C SER A 282 -9.21 -24.43 19.00
N ARG A 283 -10.17 -23.89 19.78
CA ARG A 283 -10.04 -23.88 21.25
C ARG A 283 -10.22 -25.31 21.75
N LYS A 284 -9.16 -26.12 21.64
CA LYS A 284 -8.99 -27.28 22.50
C LYS A 284 -8.14 -26.84 23.68
N ALA A 285 -8.79 -26.31 24.71
CA ALA A 285 -8.24 -26.47 26.05
C ALA A 285 -8.18 -27.98 26.34
N GLU A 286 -7.25 -28.45 27.16
CA GLU A 286 -7.12 -29.85 27.59
C GLU A 286 -8.34 -30.39 28.38
N GLY A 287 -9.55 -29.84 28.20
CA GLY A 287 -10.74 -30.14 29.01
C GLY A 287 -12.10 -30.10 28.29
N GLY A 288 -12.16 -30.17 26.96
CA GLY A 288 -13.43 -30.37 26.23
C GLY A 288 -13.95 -29.14 25.46
N ASN A 289 -14.83 -29.42 24.49
CA ASN A 289 -15.35 -28.44 23.54
C ASN A 289 -16.39 -27.52 24.20
N GLU A 290 -16.11 -26.22 24.26
CA GLU A 290 -17.17 -25.21 24.41
C GLU A 290 -17.57 -24.71 23.01
N LEU A 291 -18.84 -24.92 22.67
CA LEU A 291 -19.50 -24.31 21.51
C LEU A 291 -19.94 -22.89 21.88
N ILE A 292 -19.55 -21.89 21.09
CA ILE A 292 -20.30 -20.65 20.91
C ILE A 292 -20.31 -20.33 19.42
#